data_AF-A0A2I4CXQ5-F1
#
_entry.id   AF-A0A2I4CXQ5-F1
#
_cell.length_a   1.000
_cell.length_b   1.000
_cell.length_c   1.000
_cell.angle_alpha   90.00
_cell.angle_beta   90.00
_cell.angle_gamma   90.00
#
_symmetry.space_group_name_H-M   'P 1'
#
loop_
_entity.id
_entity.type
_entity.pdbx_description
1 polymer ?
#
loop_
_entity_poly.entity_id
_entity_poly.type
_entity_poly.pdbx_seq_one_letter_code
_entity_poly.pdbx_strand_id
1 'polypeptide(L)'
;MVRLKSRYLLCEVNVSKRNELLLLDDRSIASAVRAAVARMQGDYGAALCSIRFSGTIRTCQKFLIRYNAQQLHRMLPKCKNEEEKVQVRQAILSCCLPGGTKEEFQDDLESEEDEEE
;
A
#
# COMPACT_ATOMS: atom_id res chain seq x y z
N MET A 1 -1.95 25.09 28.12
CA MET A 1 -1.17 23.95 27.59
C MET A 1 -1.37 23.87 26.08
N VAL A 2 -0.37 24.23 25.28
CA VAL A 2 -0.49 24.35 23.81
C VAL A 2 -0.01 23.06 23.14
N ARG A 3 -0.79 22.49 22.23
CA ARG A 3 -0.45 21.26 21.49
C ARG A 3 0.13 21.62 20.12
N LEU A 4 1.20 20.94 19.71
CA LEU A 4 1.73 21.04 18.36
C LEU A 4 0.79 20.32 17.38
N LYS A 5 0.35 21.00 16.31
CA LYS A 5 -0.51 20.42 15.28
C LYS A 5 0.34 19.86 14.14
N SER A 6 0.48 18.54 14.10
CA SER A 6 1.14 17.82 13.00
C SER A 6 0.23 17.71 11.76
N ARG A 7 0.81 17.76 10.56
CA ARG A 7 0.13 17.53 9.27
C ARG A 7 0.79 16.37 8.53
N TYR A 8 0.01 15.54 7.85
CA TYR A 8 0.50 14.37 7.10
C TYR A 8 0.40 14.60 5.60
N LEU A 9 1.34 14.01 4.88
CA LEU A 9 1.31 13.84 3.44
C LEU A 9 1.43 12.34 3.14
N LEU A 10 0.63 11.85 2.20
CA LEU A 10 0.78 10.51 1.65
C LEU A 10 1.38 10.64 0.25
N CYS A 11 2.41 9.86 -0.04
CA CYS A 11 3.05 9.85 -1.35
C CYS A 11 3.15 8.41 -1.85
N GLU A 12 2.88 8.22 -3.14
CA GLU A 12 3.08 6.95 -3.83
C GLU A 12 4.38 7.03 -4.63
N VAL A 13 5.23 6.01 -4.51
CA VAL A 13 6.46 5.88 -5.28
C VAL A 13 6.28 4.71 -6.23
N ASN A 14 6.15 5.00 -7.53
CA ASN A 14 6.02 3.95 -8.55
C ASN A 14 7.40 3.56 -9.08
N VAL A 15 7.74 2.28 -8.96
CA VAL A 15 9.02 1.71 -9.38
C VAL A 15 8.74 0.63 -10.42
N SER A 16 9.34 0.73 -11.60
CA SER A 16 9.06 -0.18 -12.72
C SER A 16 9.57 -1.61 -12.49
N LYS A 17 10.64 -1.80 -11.69
CA LYS A 17 11.21 -3.12 -11.40
C LYS A 17 11.06 -3.48 -9.93
N ARG A 18 10.62 -4.71 -9.65
CA ARG A 18 10.48 -5.21 -8.27
C ARG A 18 11.80 -5.19 -7.47
N ASN A 19 12.94 -5.40 -8.11
CA ASN A 19 14.24 -5.40 -7.43
C ASN A 19 14.62 -4.02 -6.89
N GLU A 20 14.18 -2.95 -7.54
CA GLU A 20 14.39 -1.57 -7.11
C GLU A 20 13.48 -1.17 -5.94
N LEU A 21 12.39 -1.93 -5.71
CA LEU A 21 11.54 -1.77 -4.52
C LEU A 21 12.26 -2.21 -3.23
N LEU A 22 13.13 -3.21 -3.32
CA LEU A 22 13.93 -3.70 -2.18
C LEU A 22 15.04 -2.73 -1.75
N LEU A 23 15.36 -1.74 -2.59
CA LEU A 23 16.35 -0.70 -2.30
C LEU A 23 15.71 0.52 -1.59
N LEU A 24 14.37 0.55 -1.48
CA LEU A 24 13.63 1.64 -0.84
C LEU A 24 13.58 1.43 0.68
N ASP A 25 14.68 1.77 1.33
CA ASP A 25 14.75 1.86 2.80
C ASP A 25 14.25 3.21 3.31
N ASP A 26 13.62 3.22 4.49
CA ASP A 26 13.16 4.43 5.18
C ASP A 26 14.26 5.48 5.31
N ARG A 27 15.49 5.06 5.61
CA ARG A 27 16.65 5.95 5.77
C ARG A 27 17.07 6.58 4.44
N SER A 28 17.02 5.81 3.36
CA SER A 28 17.36 6.25 2.01
C SER A 28 16.34 7.27 1.51
N ILE A 29 15.04 7.00 1.70
CA ILE A 29 13.94 7.92 1.38
C ILE A 29 14.07 9.21 2.20
N ALA A 30 14.23 9.10 3.52
CA ALA A 30 14.35 10.26 4.41
C ALA A 30 15.60 11.11 4.09
N SER A 31 16.71 10.49 3.69
CA SER A 31 17.91 11.20 3.24
C SER A 31 17.66 11.93 1.92
N ALA A 32 17.06 11.24 0.94
CA ALA A 32 16.76 11.82 -0.37
C ALA A 32 15.80 13.02 -0.26
N VAL A 33 14.74 12.91 0.55
CA VAL A 33 13.80 14.01 0.80
C VAL A 33 14.51 15.19 1.48
N ARG A 34 15.31 14.94 2.52
CA ARG A 34 16.06 16.02 3.18
C ARG A 34 17.05 16.70 2.25
N ALA A 35 17.78 15.94 1.44
CA ALA A 35 18.70 16.50 0.44
C ALA A 35 17.95 17.34 -0.62
N ALA A 36 16.78 16.89 -1.07
CA ALA A 36 15.95 17.66 -1.99
C ALA A 36 15.45 18.96 -1.36
N VAL A 37 14.95 18.92 -0.12
CA VAL A 37 14.50 20.12 0.61
C VAL A 37 15.66 21.07 0.89
N ALA A 38 16.84 20.56 1.25
CA ALA A 38 18.03 21.38 1.44
C ALA A 38 18.43 22.12 0.15
N ARG A 39 18.34 21.44 -1.01
CA ARG A 39 18.60 22.09 -2.30
C ARG A 39 17.56 23.16 -2.68
N MET A 40 16.29 22.95 -2.33
CA MET A 40 15.21 23.87 -2.72
C MET A 40 14.98 25.04 -1.74
N GLN A 41 15.11 24.78 -0.44
CA GLN A 41 14.76 25.72 0.64
C GLN A 41 15.93 26.05 1.58
N GLY A 42 17.11 25.47 1.38
CA GLY A 42 18.27 25.66 2.25
C GLY A 42 18.13 24.98 3.61
N ASP A 43 19.05 25.33 4.52
CA ASP A 43 19.21 24.65 5.81
C ASP A 43 17.99 24.80 6.73
N TYR A 44 17.30 25.95 6.65
CA TYR A 44 16.10 26.19 7.45
C TYR A 44 14.95 25.26 7.05
N GLY A 45 14.75 25.03 5.75
CA GLY A 45 13.76 24.09 5.25
C GLY A 45 14.08 22.65 5.64
N ALA A 46 15.36 22.27 5.58
CA ALA A 46 15.82 20.93 5.93
C ALA A 46 15.61 20.62 7.44
N ALA A 47 15.85 21.59 8.32
CA ALA A 47 15.63 21.45 9.75
C ALA A 47 14.15 21.23 10.11
N LEU A 48 13.23 22.00 9.49
CA LEU A 48 11.79 21.86 9.71
C LEU A 48 11.24 20.50 9.25
N CYS A 49 11.80 19.97 8.16
CA CYS A 49 11.48 18.63 7.65
C CYS A 49 11.80 17.53 8.67
N SER A 50 12.80 17.71 9.54
CA SER A 50 13.18 16.67 10.52
C SER A 50 12.28 16.63 11.76
N ILE A 51 11.50 17.68 12.01
CA ILE A 51 10.71 17.85 13.27
C ILE A 51 9.24 17.49 13.09
N ARG A 52 8.69 17.62 11.87
CA ARG A 52 7.23 17.72 11.64
C ARG A 52 6.51 16.47 11.12
N PHE A 53 7.21 15.36 10.88
CA PHE A 53 6.64 14.19 10.16
C PHE A 53 5.98 13.10 11.03
N SER A 54 5.57 13.37 12.29
CA SER A 54 4.91 12.34 13.13
C SER A 54 3.60 12.79 13.79
N GLY A 55 2.61 11.90 13.78
CA GLY A 55 1.33 12.00 14.51
C GLY A 55 0.12 11.30 13.84
N THR A 56 -1.11 11.60 14.27
CA THR A 56 -2.40 10.91 14.01
C THR A 56 -2.61 10.31 12.61
N ILE A 57 -2.21 9.04 12.52
CA ILE A 57 -2.21 8.11 11.39
C ILE A 57 -3.61 7.59 11.00
N ARG A 58 -4.64 7.70 11.85
CA ARG A 58 -5.92 6.97 11.68
C ARG A 58 -6.70 7.37 10.43
N THR A 59 -6.76 8.64 10.06
CA THR A 59 -7.44 9.08 8.82
C THR A 59 -6.65 8.70 7.58
N CYS A 60 -5.31 8.79 7.62
CA CYS A 60 -4.43 8.32 6.55
C CYS A 60 -4.58 6.81 6.32
N GLN A 61 -4.67 6.01 7.38
CA GLN A 61 -4.93 4.57 7.28
C GLN A 61 -6.28 4.26 6.63
N LYS A 62 -7.36 4.96 7.03
CA LYS A 62 -8.68 4.79 6.41
C LYS A 62 -8.65 5.12 4.91
N PHE A 63 -7.92 6.18 4.53
CA PHE A 63 -7.72 6.53 3.13
C PHE A 63 -6.92 5.45 2.39
N LEU A 64 -5.81 4.97 2.97
CA LEU A 64 -4.95 3.95 2.38
C LEU A 64 -5.72 2.64 2.10
N ILE A 65 -6.55 2.20 3.05
CA ILE A 65 -7.39 1.00 2.88
C ILE A 65 -8.37 1.18 1.72
N ARG A 66 -9.05 2.33 1.66
CA ARG A 66 -9.98 2.65 0.56
C ARG A 66 -9.27 2.71 -0.79
N TYR A 67 -8.09 3.34 -0.83
CA TYR A 67 -7.29 3.45 -2.03
C TYR A 67 -6.86 2.06 -2.55
N ASN A 68 -6.31 1.22 -1.68
CA ASN A 68 -5.87 -0.13 -2.04
C ASN A 68 -7.04 -1.00 -2.53
N ALA A 69 -8.19 -0.94 -1.86
CA ALA A 69 -9.39 -1.67 -2.31
C ALA A 69 -9.82 -1.23 -3.72
N GLN A 70 -9.83 0.08 -4.00
CA GLN A 70 -10.15 0.60 -5.32
C GLN A 70 -9.12 0.19 -6.39
N GLN A 71 -7.83 0.11 -6.04
CA GLN A 71 -6.79 -0.34 -6.97
C GLN A 71 -6.98 -1.81 -7.36
N LEU A 72 -7.27 -2.70 -6.41
CA LEU A 72 -7.54 -4.12 -6.70
C LEU A 72 -8.73 -4.30 -7.66
N HIS A 73 -9.83 -3.58 -7.43
CA HIS A 73 -10.97 -3.60 -8.35
C HIS A 73 -10.64 -3.07 -9.75
N ARG A 74 -9.76 -2.07 -9.85
CA ARG A 74 -9.29 -1.55 -11.16
C ARG A 74 -8.30 -2.48 -11.87
N MET A 75 -7.63 -3.37 -11.13
CA MET A 75 -6.67 -4.33 -11.68
C MET A 75 -7.34 -5.56 -12.29
N LEU A 76 -8.44 -6.07 -11.69
CA LEU A 76 -9.19 -7.24 -12.19
C LEU A 76 -9.45 -7.27 -13.71
N PRO A 77 -9.96 -6.20 -14.35
CA PRO A 77 -10.22 -6.20 -15.80
C PRO A 77 -8.94 -6.08 -16.66
N LYS A 78 -7.79 -5.74 -16.06
CA LYS A 78 -6.50 -5.58 -16.76
C LYS A 78 -5.62 -6.83 -16.68
N CYS A 79 -5.95 -7.78 -15.82
CA CYS A 79 -5.20 -9.03 -15.66
C CYS A 79 -5.41 -9.94 -16.87
N LYS A 80 -4.30 -10.38 -17.50
CA LYS A 80 -4.32 -11.32 -18.64
C LYS A 80 -4.15 -12.77 -18.20
N ASN A 81 -3.49 -13.03 -17.08
CA ASN A 81 -3.33 -14.37 -16.49
C ASN A 81 -4.48 -14.69 -15.53
N GLU A 82 -4.94 -15.94 -15.57
CA GLU A 82 -5.93 -16.45 -14.60
C GLU A 82 -5.36 -16.53 -13.19
N GLU A 83 -4.07 -16.88 -13.04
CA GLU A 83 -3.39 -16.90 -11.73
C GLU A 83 -3.40 -15.53 -11.03
N GLU A 84 -3.17 -14.44 -11.77
CA GLU A 84 -3.22 -13.09 -11.22
C GLU A 84 -4.64 -12.70 -10.81
N LYS A 85 -5.66 -13.12 -11.58
CA LYS A 85 -7.07 -12.87 -11.24
C LYS A 85 -7.46 -13.60 -9.96
N VAL A 86 -7.04 -14.85 -9.79
CA VAL A 86 -7.27 -15.63 -8.56
C VAL A 86 -6.63 -14.95 -7.36
N GLN A 87 -5.36 -14.52 -7.47
CA GLN A 87 -4.67 -13.79 -6.39
C GLN A 87 -5.37 -12.48 -6.03
N VAL A 88 -5.83 -11.70 -7.01
CA VAL A 88 -6.55 -10.45 -6.75
C VAL A 88 -7.92 -10.71 -6.10
N ARG A 89 -8.65 -11.75 -6.55
CA ARG A 89 -9.92 -12.16 -5.91
C ARG A 89 -9.69 -12.58 -4.45
N GLN A 90 -8.66 -13.39 -4.19
CA GLN A 90 -8.29 -13.81 -2.83
C GLN A 90 -7.90 -12.61 -1.95
N ALA A 91 -7.15 -11.65 -2.49
CA ALA A 91 -6.79 -10.42 -1.78
C ALA A 91 -8.02 -9.57 -1.44
N ILE A 92 -9.00 -9.45 -2.35
CA ILE A 92 -10.27 -8.75 -2.09
C ILE A 92 -11.07 -9.47 -0.99
N LEU A 93 -11.19 -10.80 -1.06
CA LEU A 93 -11.87 -11.60 -0.03
C LEU A 93 -11.21 -11.44 1.35
N SER A 94 -9.88 -11.47 1.41
CA SER A 94 -9.11 -11.27 2.65
C SER A 94 -9.30 -9.88 3.28
N CYS A 95 -9.61 -8.86 2.47
CA CYS A 95 -9.84 -7.50 2.94
C CYS A 95 -11.27 -7.28 3.47
N CYS A 96 -12.23 -8.14 3.09
CA CYS A 96 -13.63 -8.06 3.50
C CYS A 96 -13.91 -8.73 4.85
N LEU A 97 -13.04 -9.63 5.32
CA LEU A 97 -13.19 -10.36 6.59
C LEU A 97 -12.19 -9.83 7.62
N PRO A 98 -12.57 -8.89 8.50
CA PRO A 98 -11.71 -8.43 9.58
C PRO A 98 -11.73 -9.46 10.71
N GLY A 99 -11.16 -10.66 10.51
CA GLY A 99 -11.06 -11.67 11.58
C GLY A 99 -11.00 -13.14 11.21
N GLY A 100 -10.67 -13.54 9.97
CA GLY A 100 -10.55 -14.95 9.59
C GLY A 100 -9.10 -15.39 9.44
N THR A 101 -8.65 -16.27 10.32
CA THR A 101 -7.40 -17.05 10.19
C THR A 101 -7.39 -17.75 8.83
N LYS A 102 -6.21 -17.84 8.21
CA LYS A 102 -5.97 -18.64 7.02
C LYS A 102 -6.19 -20.10 7.37
N GLU A 103 -7.32 -20.67 7.00
CA GLU A 103 -7.56 -22.09 6.76
C GLU A 103 -9.03 -22.23 6.34
N GLU A 104 -9.29 -23.15 5.42
CA GLU A 104 -10.56 -23.42 4.72
C GLU A 104 -10.77 -22.65 3.40
N PHE A 105 -11.27 -23.38 2.39
CA PHE A 105 -11.44 -23.05 0.97
C PHE A 105 -10.26 -23.41 0.04
N GLN A 106 -9.79 -24.66 0.14
CA GLN A 106 -9.16 -25.40 -0.97
C GLN A 106 -10.18 -26.26 -1.75
N ASP A 107 -11.45 -26.38 -1.32
CA ASP A 107 -12.34 -27.44 -1.82
C ASP A 107 -13.38 -27.05 -2.90
N ASP A 108 -13.53 -25.77 -3.29
CA ASP A 108 -14.61 -25.37 -4.22
C ASP A 108 -14.16 -25.20 -5.69
N LEU A 109 -13.05 -25.82 -6.11
CA LEU A 109 -12.60 -25.80 -7.52
C LEU A 109 -12.49 -27.19 -8.18
N GLU A 110 -12.84 -28.28 -7.49
CA GLU A 110 -12.75 -29.64 -8.03
C GLU A 110 -14.12 -30.34 -8.24
N SER A 111 -15.26 -29.65 -8.13
CA SER A 111 -16.59 -30.30 -8.15
C SER A 111 -17.48 -30.03 -9.37
N GLU A 112 -16.97 -29.44 -10.46
CA GLU A 112 -17.80 -29.17 -11.66
C GLU A 112 -17.15 -29.70 -12.95
N GLU A 113 -16.50 -30.87 -12.91
CA GLU A 113 -16.25 -31.69 -14.09
C GLU A 113 -16.42 -33.16 -13.68
N ASP A 114 -17.63 -33.73 -13.88
CA ASP A 114 -17.89 -35.13 -14.26
C ASP A 114 -19.32 -35.58 -13.84
N GLU A 115 -20.34 -35.26 -14.65
CA GLU A 115 -21.51 -36.12 -14.85
C GLU A 115 -22.02 -35.98 -16.31
N GLU A 116 -21.30 -36.58 -17.26
CA GLU A 116 -21.85 -37.04 -18.55
C GLU A 116 -21.38 -38.48 -18.81
N GLU A 117 -22.17 -39.48 -18.39
CA GLU A 117 -22.60 -40.65 -19.18
C GLU A 117 -23.62 -41.53 -18.42
#